data_AF-A0A944IRB8-F1
#
_entry.id   AF-A0A944IRB8-F1
#
_cell.length_a   1.000
_cell.length_b   1.000
_cell.length_c   1.000
_cell.angle_alpha   90.00
_cell.angle_beta   90.00
_cell.angle_gamma   90.00
#
_symmetry.space_group_name_H-M   'P 1'
#
loop_
_entity.id
_entity.type
_entity.pdbx_description
1 polymer ?
#
loop_
_entity_poly.entity_id
_entity_poly.type
_entity_poly.pdbx_seq_one_letter_code
_entity_poly.pdbx_strand_id
1 'polypeptide(L)' 'MLIASALILATLAGYTLLCMASPFGTCRKCDGIGAKLTLNRAGKVKRVKPCHRCKGQGKRLRVGRRLRNQSREIHRAGTR' A
#
# COMPACT_ATOMS: atom_id res chain seq x y z
N MET A 1 28.34 19.62 15.30
CA MET A 1 27.96 19.45 13.89
C MET A 1 27.67 17.99 13.54
N LEU A 2 28.58 17.04 13.83
CA LEU A 2 28.40 15.60 13.53
C LEU A 2 27.13 14.96 14.14
N ILE A 3 26.76 15.35 15.36
CA ILE A 3 25.59 14.79 16.08
C ILE A 3 24.28 15.17 15.38
N ALA A 4 24.17 16.41 14.91
CA ALA A 4 22.97 16.89 14.21
C ALA A 4 22.79 16.16 12.86
N SER A 5 23.86 16.00 12.08
CA SER A 5 23.83 15.24 10.84
C SER A 5 23.51 13.76 11.06
N ALA A 6 24.04 13.15 12.13
CA ALA A 6 23.76 11.75 12.45
C ALA A 6 22.28 11.53 12.82
N LEU A 7 21.67 12.44 13.58
CA LEU A 7 20.24 12.39 13.92
C LEU A 7 19.34 12.53 12.67
N ILE A 8 19.69 13.43 11.76
CA ILE A 8 18.97 13.60 10.49
C ILE A 8 19.05 12.31 9.67
N LEU A 9 20.24 11.73 9.52
CA LEU A 9 20.40 10.47 8.79
C LEU A 9 19.64 9.31 9.45
N ALA A 10 19.67 9.21 10.78
CA ALA A 10 18.95 8.18 11.51
C ALA A 10 17.42 8.30 11.34
N THR A 11 16.86 9.51 11.35
CA THR A 11 15.42 9.72 11.16
C THR A 11 14.99 9.44 9.72
N LEU A 12 15.78 9.83 8.72
CA LEU A 12 15.55 9.46 7.31
C LEU A 12 15.66 7.94 7.09
N ALA A 13 16.68 7.30 7.66
CA ALA A 13 16.86 5.85 7.59
C ALA A 13 15.71 5.11 8.29
N GLY A 14 15.29 5.56 9.45
CA GLY A 14 14.12 5.02 10.16
C GLY A 14 12.84 5.17 9.35
N TYR A 15 12.58 6.35 8.78
CA TYR A 15 11.38 6.58 7.96
C TYR A 15 11.35 5.72 6.70
N THR A 16 12.49 5.58 6.03
CA THR A 16 12.62 4.72 4.83
C THR A 16 12.45 3.24 5.19
N LEU A 17 13.04 2.77 6.29
CA LEU A 17 12.87 1.42 6.82
C LEU A 17 11.41 1.13 7.18
N LEU A 18 10.72 2.02 7.90
CA LEU A 18 9.29 1.89 8.20
C LEU A 18 8.43 1.87 6.92
N CYS A 19 8.78 2.70 5.93
CA CYS A 19 8.13 2.68 4.63
C CYS A 19 8.34 1.37 3.86
N MET A 20 9.49 0.69 4.06
CA MET A 20 9.79 -0.61 3.46
C MET A 20 9.15 -1.77 4.22
N ALA A 21 9.16 -1.74 5.56
CA ALA A 21 8.67 -2.82 6.42
C ALA A 21 7.15 -2.96 6.40
N SER A 22 6.40 -1.84 6.30
CA SER A 22 4.95 -1.86 6.13
C SER A 22 4.54 -1.28 4.78
N PRO A 23 4.74 -2.03 3.67
CA PRO A 23 4.46 -1.55 2.33
C PRO A 23 2.96 -1.61 1.98
N PHE A 24 2.15 -2.25 2.83
CA PHE A 24 0.74 -2.47 2.63
C PHE A 24 -0.07 -1.78 3.73
N GLY A 25 -0.75 -0.68 3.39
CA GLY A 25 -1.80 -0.16 4.24
C GLY A 25 -3.10 -0.93 4.02
N THR A 26 -3.85 -1.22 5.07
CA THR A 26 -5.21 -1.74 4.92
C THR A 26 -6.08 -0.69 4.24
N CYS A 27 -6.93 -1.12 3.31
CA CYS A 27 -7.87 -0.19 2.69
C CYS A 27 -8.97 0.15 3.70
N ARG A 28 -8.94 1.38 4.25
CA ARG A 28 -9.94 1.89 5.22
C ARG A 28 -11.40 1.86 4.74
N LYS A 29 -11.67 1.58 3.46
CA LYS A 29 -13.03 1.51 2.91
C LYS A 29 -13.61 0.08 2.97
N CYS A 30 -12.76 -0.93 3.08
CA CYS A 30 -13.16 -2.32 3.14
C CYS A 30 -12.45 -3.09 4.27
N ASP A 31 -11.78 -2.39 5.17
CA ASP A 31 -11.04 -2.91 6.33
C ASP A 31 -10.19 -4.16 6.05
N GLY A 32 -9.53 -4.19 4.89
CA GLY A 32 -8.68 -5.33 4.50
C GLY A 32 -9.40 -6.48 3.80
N ILE A 33 -10.74 -6.51 3.77
CA ILE A 33 -11.55 -7.58 3.17
C ILE A 33 -11.44 -7.62 1.64
N GLY A 34 -11.20 -6.47 1.01
CA GLY A 34 -11.06 -6.36 -0.45
C GLY A 34 -12.39 -6.39 -1.22
N ALA A 35 -13.49 -6.75 -0.58
CA ALA A 35 -14.81 -6.75 -1.17
C ALA A 35 -15.89 -6.27 -0.20
N LYS A 36 -17.00 -5.78 -0.76
CA LYS A 36 -18.24 -5.51 -0.03
C LYS A 36 -19.13 -6.75 -0.17
N LEU A 37 -19.26 -7.51 0.92
CA LEU A 37 -20.20 -8.62 0.98
C LEU A 37 -21.60 -8.04 1.22
N THR A 38 -22.54 -8.43 0.37
CA THR A 38 -23.96 -8.10 0.54
C THR A 38 -24.68 -9.40 0.90
N LEU A 39 -25.18 -9.48 2.14
CA LEU A 39 -25.93 -10.63 2.64
C LEU A 39 -27.41 -10.48 2.26
N ASN A 40 -28.06 -11.60 1.95
CA ASN A 40 -29.51 -11.67 1.86
C ASN A 40 -30.15 -11.73 3.24
N ARG A 41 -31.47 -11.50 3.31
CA ARG A 41 -32.27 -11.69 4.54
C ARG A 41 -32.15 -13.08 5.14
N ALA A 42 -31.82 -14.10 4.33
CA ALA A 42 -31.55 -15.48 4.76
C ALA A 42 -30.08 -15.75 5.13
N GLY A 43 -29.25 -14.72 5.35
CA GLY A 43 -27.84 -14.86 5.74
C GLY A 43 -26.88 -15.32 4.63
N LYS A 44 -27.38 -15.70 3.45
CA LYS A 44 -26.56 -16.13 2.30
C LYS A 44 -25.86 -14.95 1.62
N VAL A 45 -24.60 -15.13 1.21
CA VAL A 45 -23.83 -14.13 0.45
C VAL A 45 -24.44 -13.98 -0.95
N LYS A 46 -25.11 -12.87 -1.23
CA LYS A 46 -25.77 -12.61 -2.53
C LYS A 46 -24.83 -12.02 -3.56
N ARG A 47 -23.95 -11.10 -3.13
CA ARG A 47 -23.09 -10.35 -4.05
C ARG A 47 -21.82 -9.92 -3.37
N VAL A 48 -20.70 -10.29 -3.97
CA VAL A 48 -19.36 -9.83 -3.60
C VAL A 48 -18.97 -8.79 -4.65
N LYS A 49 -19.07 -7.50 -4.30
CA LYS A 49 -18.55 -6.44 -5.17
C LYS A 49 -17.11 -6.14 -4.76
N PRO A 50 -16.10 -6.22 -5.66
CA PRO A 50 -14.74 -5.84 -5.31
C PRO A 50 -14.73 -4.36 -4.91
N CYS A 51 -13.94 -4.01 -3.89
CA CYS A 51 -13.83 -2.61 -3.48
C CYS A 51 -13.15 -1.83 -4.60
N HIS A 52 -13.84 -0.85 -5.19
CA HIS A 52 -13.32 -0.01 -6.27
C HIS A 52 -12.01 0.72 -5.89
N ARG A 53 -11.82 1.04 -4.61
CA ARG A 53 -10.64 1.77 -4.13
C ARG A 53 -9.36 0.93 -4.03
N CYS A 54 -9.48 -0.37 -3.81
CA CYS A 54 -8.34 -1.31 -3.78
C CYS A 54 -8.42 -2.36 -4.89
N LYS A 55 -9.35 -2.21 -5.84
CA LYS A 55 -9.60 -3.15 -6.95
C LYS A 55 -9.64 -4.63 -6.52
N GLY A 56 -10.25 -4.93 -5.36
CA GLY A 56 -10.33 -6.31 -4.86
C GLY A 56 -9.18 -6.79 -3.98
N GLN A 57 -8.05 -6.07 -3.88
CA GLN A 57 -6.87 -6.57 -3.13
C GLN A 57 -6.96 -6.44 -1.60
N GLY A 58 -7.87 -5.64 -1.05
CA GLY A 58 -7.97 -5.37 0.40
C GLY A 58 -6.82 -4.55 1.00
N LYS A 59 -5.67 -4.55 0.33
CA LYS A 59 -4.45 -3.83 0.70
C LYS A 59 -4.17 -2.72 -0.33
N ARG A 60 -3.63 -1.59 0.14
CA ARG A 60 -3.11 -0.51 -0.69
C ARG A 60 -1.60 -0.43 -0.53
N LEU A 61 -0.88 -0.32 -1.65
CA LEU A 61 0.54 0.01 -1.62
C LEU A 61 0.73 1.39 -0.96
N ARG A 62 1.64 1.47 0.01
CA ARG A 62 2.19 2.73 0.53
C ARG A 62 3.20 3.33 -0.45
N VAL A 63 3.52 4.62 -0.26
CA VAL A 63 4.32 5.44 -1.20
C VAL A 63 5.67 4.82 -1.52
N GLY A 64 6.36 4.24 -0.52
CA GLY A 64 7.67 3.60 -0.73
C GLY A 64 7.67 2.53 -1.82
N ARG A 65 6.64 1.67 -1.88
CA ARG A 65 6.55 0.65 -2.92
C ARG A 65 6.06 1.21 -4.27
N ARG A 66 5.29 2.31 -4.25
CA ARG A 66 4.92 3.04 -5.48
C ARG A 66 6.17 3.59 -6.18
N LEU A 67 7.08 4.22 -5.43
CA LEU A 67 8.33 4.76 -5.98
C LEU A 67 9.20 3.68 -6.60
N ARG A 68 9.36 2.53 -5.94
CA ARG A 68 10.13 1.41 -6.51
C ARG A 68 9.48 0.83 -7.76
N ASN A 69 8.16 0.71 -7.78
CA ASN A 69 7.45 0.24 -8.98
C ASN A 69 7.60 1.22 -10.15
N GLN A 70 7.46 2.52 -9.87
CA GLN A 70 7.62 3.58 -10.86
C GLN A 70 9.07 3.65 -11.38
N SER A 71 10.08 3.53 -10.50
CA SER A 71 11.49 3.47 -10.91
C SER A 71 11.75 2.28 -11.84
N ARG A 72 11.19 1.09 -11.55
CA ARG A 72 11.31 -0.06 -12.46
C ARG A 72 10.62 0.17 -13.80
N GLU A 73 9.50 0.88 -13.80
CA GLU A 73 8.76 1.23 -15.01
C GLU A 73 9.53 2.25 -15.86
N ILE A 74 10.10 3.29 -15.24
CA ILE A 74 10.96 4.28 -15.89
C ILE A 74 12.21 3.61 -16.47
N HIS A 75 12.87 2.73 -15.71
CA HIS A 75 14.03 2.00 -16.22
C HIS A 75 13.68 1.11 -17.41
N ARG A 76 12.53 0.41 -17.38
CA ARG A 76 12.07 -0.39 -18.53
C ARG A 76 11.71 0.44 -19.74
N ALA A 77 11.10 1.61 -19.53
CA ALA A 77 10.74 2.53 -20.60
C ALA A 77 11.99 3.14 -21.26
N GLY A 78 13.05 3.42 -20.50
CA GLY A 78 14.32 3.93 -21.03
C GLY A 78 15.17 2.87 -21.73
N THR A 79 14.90 1.58 -21.51
CA THR A 79 15.58 0.46 -22.20
C THR A 79 14.88 -0.01 -23.47
N ARG A 80 13.89 0.74 -23.97
CA ARG A 80 13.12 0.39 -25.18
C ARG A 80 13.33 1.40 -26.30
#